data_AF-A0A3D8LHS7-F1
#
_entry.id   AF-A0A3D8LHS7-F1
#
_cell.length_a   1.000
_cell.length_b   1.000
_cell.length_c   1.000
_cell.angle_alpha   90.00
_cell.angle_beta   90.00
_cell.angle_gamma   90.00
#
_symmetry.space_group_name_H-M   'P 1'
#
loop_
_entity.id
_entity.type
_entity.pdbx_description
1 polymer ?
#
loop_
_entity_poly.entity_id
_entity_poly.type
_entity_poly.pdbx_seq_one_letter_code
_entity_poly.pdbx_strand_id
1 'polypeptide(L)'
;MFLEQHYEYDGEDHLFTRHYSFIQCIQDVQYNKAWQDANTNVLVIYGGADIPSISPHNSELLVNALNTMHPGTASYKFLPDTDHSFIKVGTKQDLLRLRQNGQFENYARDNFNPALIEMVDTWIKQIRENPKVGSNL
;
A
#
# COMPACT_ATOMS: atom_id res chain seq x y z
N MET A 1 18.07 -23.56 -5.66
CA MET A 1 18.76 -22.46 -6.40
C MET A 1 18.28 -21.11 -5.86
N PHE A 2 19.05 -20.01 -5.98
CA PHE A 2 18.65 -18.69 -5.41
C PHE A 2 17.25 -18.24 -5.84
N LEU A 3 16.90 -18.45 -7.12
CA LEU A 3 15.60 -18.08 -7.68
C LEU A 3 14.44 -18.86 -7.08
N GLU A 4 14.60 -20.16 -6.84
CA GLU A 4 13.58 -21.01 -6.19
C GLU A 4 13.34 -20.55 -4.74
N GLN A 5 14.40 -20.18 -4.02
CA GLN A 5 14.32 -19.79 -2.61
C GLN A 5 13.74 -18.40 -2.38
N HIS A 6 13.99 -17.45 -3.28
CA HIS A 6 13.65 -16.04 -3.07
C HIS A 6 12.58 -15.49 -4.00
N TYR A 7 12.30 -16.17 -5.11
CA TYR A 7 11.39 -15.69 -6.15
C TYR A 7 10.35 -16.72 -6.57
N GLU A 8 10.18 -17.80 -5.80
CA GLU A 8 9.19 -18.85 -6.08
C GLU A 8 9.30 -19.38 -7.52
N TYR A 9 10.53 -19.48 -8.03
CA TYR A 9 10.78 -20.07 -9.33
C TYR A 9 10.39 -21.55 -9.31
N ASP A 10 9.56 -21.97 -10.25
CA ASP A 10 9.04 -23.34 -10.34
C ASP A 10 9.98 -24.31 -11.09
N GLY A 11 11.09 -23.81 -11.63
CA GLY A 11 12.01 -24.57 -12.47
C GLY A 11 11.78 -24.36 -13.96
N GLU A 12 10.67 -23.74 -14.36
CA GLU A 12 10.23 -23.60 -15.74
C GLU A 12 10.10 -22.12 -16.13
N ASP A 13 8.92 -21.54 -16.01
CA ASP A 13 8.56 -20.24 -16.58
C ASP A 13 7.85 -19.32 -15.58
N HIS A 14 7.64 -19.74 -14.32
CA HIS A 14 6.98 -18.89 -13.31
C HIS A 14 7.95 -18.31 -12.29
N LEU A 15 7.72 -17.04 -11.93
CA LEU A 15 8.31 -16.35 -10.77
C LEU A 15 7.16 -15.71 -9.99
N PHE A 16 7.19 -15.77 -8.66
CA PHE A 16 6.15 -15.24 -7.77
C PHE A 16 4.73 -15.74 -8.13
N THR A 17 4.58 -17.03 -8.45
CA THR A 17 3.32 -17.64 -8.94
C THR A 17 2.77 -17.06 -10.26
N ARG A 18 3.59 -16.38 -11.07
CA ARG A 18 3.19 -15.77 -12.34
C ARG A 18 4.18 -16.14 -13.45
N HIS A 19 3.69 -16.43 -14.65
CA HIS A 19 4.54 -16.62 -15.81
C HIS A 19 5.42 -15.37 -16.04
N TYR A 20 6.70 -15.54 -16.39
CA TYR A 20 7.68 -14.44 -16.46
C TYR A 20 7.25 -13.29 -17.39
N SER A 21 6.46 -13.59 -18.41
CA SER A 21 5.91 -12.58 -19.34
C SER A 21 5.00 -11.57 -18.64
N PHE A 22 4.40 -11.91 -17.49
CA PHE A 22 3.58 -10.97 -16.71
C PHE A 22 4.38 -9.72 -16.32
N ILE A 23 5.61 -9.89 -15.84
CA ILE A 23 6.49 -8.79 -15.43
C ILE A 23 6.85 -7.93 -16.64
N GLN A 24 6.99 -8.55 -17.82
CA GLN A 24 7.30 -7.86 -19.08
C GLN A 24 6.12 -7.05 -19.63
N CYS A 25 4.90 -7.25 -19.14
CA CYS A 25 3.70 -6.56 -19.61
C CYS A 25 3.12 -5.59 -18.58
N ILE A 26 3.69 -5.49 -17.38
CA ILE A 26 3.10 -4.69 -16.31
C ILE A 26 3.02 -3.19 -16.68
N GLN A 27 3.98 -2.72 -17.48
CA GLN A 27 4.00 -1.34 -17.99
C GLN A 27 2.96 -1.06 -19.09
N ASP A 28 2.38 -2.11 -19.70
CA ASP A 28 1.35 -1.95 -20.74
C ASP A 28 -0.03 -1.61 -20.13
N VAL A 29 -0.17 -1.76 -18.80
CA VAL A 29 -1.40 -1.41 -18.09
C VAL A 29 -1.55 0.11 -18.02
N GLN A 30 -2.65 0.61 -18.58
CA GLN A 30 -3.01 2.04 -18.57
C GLN A 30 -3.56 2.49 -17.21
N TYR A 31 -2.73 2.50 -16.16
CA TYR A 31 -3.14 2.84 -14.80
C TYR A 31 -3.77 4.22 -14.69
N ASN A 32 -3.29 5.20 -15.45
CA ASN A 32 -3.87 6.54 -15.52
C ASN A 32 -5.32 6.52 -16.00
N LYS A 33 -5.61 5.74 -17.07
CA LYS A 33 -6.98 5.58 -17.58
C LYS A 33 -7.85 4.85 -16.56
N ALA A 34 -7.33 3.79 -15.92
CA ALA A 34 -8.07 3.07 -14.89
C ALA A 34 -8.46 3.98 -13.71
N TRP A 35 -7.55 4.82 -13.23
CA TRP A 35 -7.83 5.81 -12.18
C TRP A 35 -8.79 6.90 -12.62
N GLN A 36 -8.68 7.36 -13.86
CA GLN A 36 -9.61 8.34 -14.43
C GLN A 36 -11.04 7.76 -14.50
N ASP A 37 -11.18 6.53 -15.01
CA ASP A 37 -12.47 5.88 -15.22
C ASP A 37 -13.12 5.44 -13.89
N ALA A 38 -12.32 5.12 -12.86
CA ALA A 38 -12.81 4.67 -11.55
C ALA A 38 -13.70 5.69 -10.84
N ASN A 39 -13.50 6.99 -11.08
CA ASN A 39 -14.33 8.11 -10.59
C ASN A 39 -14.91 7.87 -9.19
N THR A 40 -14.03 7.67 -8.20
CA THR A 40 -14.42 7.29 -6.83
C THR A 40 -13.59 8.04 -5.80
N ASN A 41 -14.01 7.99 -4.54
CA ASN A 41 -13.22 8.53 -3.42
C ASN A 41 -12.07 7.57 -3.10
N VAL A 42 -10.86 8.08 -2.96
CA VAL A 42 -9.64 7.29 -2.74
C VAL A 42 -8.95 7.72 -1.46
N LEU A 43 -8.61 6.75 -0.61
CA LEU A 43 -7.73 6.93 0.54
C LEU A 43 -6.36 6.31 0.22
N VAL A 44 -5.31 7.12 0.25
CA VAL A 44 -3.93 6.66 0.13
C VAL A 44 -3.27 6.72 1.50
N ILE A 45 -2.75 5.59 1.97
CA ILE A 45 -2.11 5.45 3.28
C ILE A 45 -0.63 5.12 3.08
N TYR A 46 0.24 5.78 3.83
CA TYR A 46 1.67 5.46 3.88
C TYR A 46 2.13 5.16 5.31
N GLY A 47 2.88 4.06 5.47
CA GLY A 47 3.52 3.68 6.73
C GLY A 47 4.96 4.20 6.79
N GLY A 48 5.32 4.89 7.87
CA GLY A 48 6.67 5.46 8.01
C GLY A 48 7.78 4.43 8.18
N ALA A 49 7.45 3.23 8.63
CA ALA A 49 8.36 2.09 8.72
C ALA A 49 8.26 1.12 7.53
N ASP A 50 7.43 1.41 6.54
CA ASP A 50 7.31 0.60 5.33
C ASP A 50 8.57 0.78 4.45
N ILE A 51 9.45 -0.22 4.49
CA ILE A 51 10.68 -0.26 3.70
C ILE A 51 10.37 -0.50 2.21
N PRO A 52 9.55 -1.50 1.81
CA PRO A 52 9.15 -1.71 0.42
C PRO A 52 8.54 -0.49 -0.29
N SER A 53 7.80 0.35 0.43
CA SER A 53 7.19 1.55 -0.17
C SER A 53 8.18 2.69 -0.46
N ILE A 54 9.45 2.55 -0.03
CA ILE A 54 10.61 3.45 -0.28
C ILE A 54 10.43 4.86 0.32
N SER A 55 9.42 5.63 -0.12
CA SER A 55 9.21 7.04 0.20
C SER A 55 7.73 7.43 0.22
N PRO A 56 7.30 8.35 1.11
CA PRO A 56 5.94 8.92 1.08
C PRO A 56 5.66 9.68 -0.23
N HIS A 57 6.69 10.12 -0.93
CA HIS A 57 6.57 10.94 -2.14
C HIS A 57 5.69 10.28 -3.21
N ASN A 58 5.77 8.96 -3.38
CA ASN A 58 4.96 8.24 -4.37
C ASN A 58 3.47 8.30 -4.02
N SER A 59 3.14 8.15 -2.73
CA SER A 59 1.76 8.28 -2.24
C SER A 59 1.22 9.70 -2.40
N GLU A 60 2.04 10.71 -2.11
CA GLU A 60 1.68 12.12 -2.31
C GLU A 60 1.49 12.47 -3.79
N LEU A 61 2.38 12.00 -4.67
CA LEU A 61 2.26 12.15 -6.11
C LEU A 61 0.97 11.52 -6.64
N LEU A 62 0.62 10.32 -6.16
CA LEU A 62 -0.63 9.66 -6.55
C LEU A 62 -1.84 10.51 -6.14
N VAL A 63 -1.89 11.01 -4.90
CA VAL A 63 -2.98 11.88 -4.43
C VAL A 63 -3.08 13.15 -5.26
N ASN A 64 -1.96 13.76 -5.61
CA ASN A 64 -1.93 14.94 -6.48
C ASN A 64 -2.43 14.63 -7.89
N ALA A 65 -2.02 13.51 -8.48
CA ALA A 65 -2.48 13.09 -9.80
C ALA A 65 -3.99 12.81 -9.82
N LEU A 66 -4.48 12.08 -8.81
CA LEU A 66 -5.91 11.79 -8.66
C LEU A 66 -6.74 13.06 -8.48
N ASN A 67 -6.32 13.98 -7.61
CA ASN A 67 -7.00 15.25 -7.41
C ASN A 67 -6.88 16.21 -8.61
N THR A 68 -5.91 16.00 -9.51
CA THR A 68 -5.84 16.72 -10.79
C THR A 68 -6.93 16.23 -11.76
N MET A 69 -7.19 14.93 -11.78
CA MET A 69 -8.23 14.33 -12.62
C MET A 69 -9.63 14.54 -12.05
N HIS A 70 -9.77 14.41 -10.72
CA HIS A 70 -11.03 14.49 -9.97
C HIS A 70 -10.83 15.30 -8.68
N PRO A 71 -11.03 16.63 -8.71
CA PRO A 71 -10.70 17.49 -7.57
C PRO A 71 -11.37 17.10 -6.25
N GLY A 72 -10.56 16.83 -5.24
CA GLY A 72 -10.98 16.58 -3.86
C GLY A 72 -11.42 15.14 -3.57
N THR A 73 -11.30 14.21 -4.52
CA THR A 73 -11.71 12.81 -4.33
C THR A 73 -10.64 11.95 -3.67
N ALA A 74 -9.37 12.39 -3.68
CA ALA A 74 -8.27 11.64 -3.07
C ALA A 74 -7.75 12.32 -1.78
N SER A 75 -7.52 11.52 -0.74
CA SER A 75 -6.92 11.97 0.51
C SER A 75 -5.68 11.15 0.88
N TYR A 76 -4.73 11.79 1.55
CA TYR A 76 -3.52 11.17 2.06
C TYR A 76 -3.60 11.00 3.58
N LYS A 77 -3.11 9.86 4.08
CA LYS A 77 -2.89 9.64 5.51
C LYS A 77 -1.53 9.00 5.77
N PHE A 78 -0.96 9.35 6.91
CA PHE A 78 0.37 8.90 7.33
C PHE A 78 0.30 8.20 8.68
N LEU A 79 0.92 7.02 8.77
CA LEU A 79 1.10 6.25 9.98
C LEU A 79 2.60 6.11 10.27
N PRO A 80 3.21 7.02 11.04
CA PRO A 80 4.67 7.15 11.12
C PRO A 80 5.40 5.91 11.65
N ASP A 81 4.72 5.14 12.49
CA ASP A 81 5.27 4.01 13.22
C ASP A 81 4.89 2.65 12.63
N THR A 82 4.32 2.62 11.43
CA THR A 82 3.70 1.43 10.83
C THR A 82 4.50 0.90 9.65
N ASP A 83 4.66 -0.43 9.58
CA ASP A 83 5.33 -1.11 8.47
C ASP A 83 4.38 -1.66 7.39
N HIS A 84 4.96 -2.39 6.44
CA HIS A 84 4.25 -3.03 5.33
C HIS A 84 3.21 -4.09 5.75
N SER A 85 3.34 -4.65 6.95
CA SER A 85 2.42 -5.65 7.51
C SER A 85 1.38 -5.01 8.45
N PHE A 86 1.27 -3.68 8.45
CA PHE A 86 0.38 -2.90 9.29
C PHE A 86 0.62 -3.03 10.80
N ILE A 87 1.84 -3.43 11.19
CA ILE A 87 2.22 -3.51 12.60
C ILE A 87 2.93 -2.23 13.03
N LYS A 88 2.77 -1.88 14.30
CA LYS A 88 3.42 -0.73 14.93
C LYS A 88 4.81 -1.12 15.38
N VAL A 89 5.84 -0.64 14.69
CA VAL A 89 7.25 -1.00 14.92
C VAL A 89 8.13 0.20 15.26
N GLY A 90 7.63 1.43 15.15
CA GLY A 90 8.42 2.63 15.34
C GLY A 90 9.13 3.04 14.03
N THR A 91 10.45 2.98 13.97
CA THR A 91 11.20 3.44 12.80
C THR A 91 11.54 2.31 11.82
N LYS A 92 11.96 2.65 10.59
CA LYS A 92 12.56 1.67 9.65
C LYS A 92 13.75 0.94 10.28
N GLN A 93 14.54 1.62 11.12
CA GLN A 93 15.68 1.01 11.80
C GLN A 93 15.23 -0.01 12.87
N ASP A 94 14.13 0.26 13.57
CA ASP A 94 13.54 -0.70 14.52
C ASP A 94 13.07 -1.96 13.79
N LEU A 95 12.38 -1.80 12.65
CA LEU A 95 11.97 -2.92 11.81
C LEU A 95 13.16 -3.76 11.34
N LEU A 96 14.26 -3.12 10.91
CA LEU A 96 15.46 -3.83 10.49
C LEU A 96 16.07 -4.64 11.65
N ARG A 97 16.15 -4.07 12.86
CA ARG A 97 16.61 -4.79 14.05
C ARG A 97 15.72 -5.99 14.37
N LEU A 98 14.40 -5.80 14.28
CA LEU A 98 13.39 -6.84 14.52
C LEU A 98 13.46 -8.01 13.50
N ARG A 99 13.85 -7.71 12.25
CA ARG A 99 14.09 -8.74 11.24
C ARG A 99 15.41 -9.46 11.46
N GLN A 100 16.47 -8.72 11.77
CA GLN A 100 17.82 -9.26 11.99
C GLN A 100 17.90 -10.21 13.19
N ASN A 101 17.12 -9.96 14.25
CA ASN A 101 17.08 -10.83 15.43
C ASN A 101 16.05 -11.98 15.33
N GLY A 102 15.40 -12.14 14.16
CA GLY A 102 14.42 -13.19 13.90
C GLY A 102 13.12 -13.08 14.70
N GLN A 103 12.82 -11.94 15.34
CA GLN A 103 11.63 -11.76 16.18
C GLN A 103 10.42 -11.22 15.41
N PHE A 104 10.59 -10.84 14.14
CA PHE A 104 9.54 -10.22 13.33
C PHE A 104 8.21 -10.97 13.37
N GLU A 105 8.20 -12.27 13.09
CA GLU A 105 6.97 -13.08 13.04
C GLU A 105 6.23 -13.13 14.38
N ASN A 106 6.97 -13.25 15.50
CA ASN A 106 6.35 -13.28 16.82
C ASN A 106 5.81 -11.89 17.20
N TYR A 107 6.57 -10.85 16.92
CA TYR A 107 6.16 -9.47 17.19
C TYR A 107 4.94 -9.07 16.36
N ALA A 108 4.90 -9.44 15.08
CA ALA A 108 3.83 -9.07 14.16
C ALA A 108 2.46 -9.59 14.60
N ARG A 109 2.40 -10.77 15.22
CA ARG A 109 1.15 -11.36 15.73
C ARG A 109 0.45 -10.49 16.78
N ASP A 110 1.22 -9.80 17.61
CA ASP A 110 0.71 -9.11 18.79
C ASP A 110 0.74 -7.58 18.67
N ASN A 111 1.32 -7.03 17.60
CA ASN A 111 1.60 -5.60 17.47
C ASN A 111 0.95 -4.94 16.23
N PHE A 112 -0.19 -5.47 15.76
CA PHE A 112 -1.01 -4.76 14.77
C PHE A 112 -1.30 -3.33 15.22
N ASN A 113 -1.27 -2.34 14.31
CA ASN A 113 -1.55 -0.95 14.66
C ASN A 113 -3.06 -0.63 14.58
N PRO A 114 -3.80 -0.55 15.71
CA PRO A 114 -5.23 -0.28 15.69
C PRO A 114 -5.58 1.11 15.14
N ALA A 115 -4.63 2.07 15.16
CA ALA A 115 -4.83 3.41 14.60
C ALA A 115 -5.17 3.37 13.10
N LEU A 116 -4.74 2.32 12.37
CA LEU A 116 -5.14 2.09 10.98
C LEU A 116 -6.67 1.94 10.86
N ILE A 117 -7.28 1.14 11.74
CA ILE A 117 -8.72 0.87 11.72
C ILE A 117 -9.50 2.12 12.07
N GLU A 118 -9.09 2.84 13.12
CA GLU A 118 -9.72 4.10 13.52
C GLU A 118 -9.66 5.15 12.40
N MET A 119 -8.52 5.25 11.72
CA MET A 119 -8.31 6.15 10.59
C MET A 119 -9.22 5.81 9.41
N VAL A 120 -9.30 4.53 9.04
CA VAL A 120 -10.14 4.07 7.92
C VAL A 120 -11.63 4.23 8.26
N ASP A 121 -12.06 3.85 9.47
CA ASP A 121 -13.44 4.03 9.93
C ASP A 121 -13.86 5.51 9.91
N THR A 122 -12.98 6.39 10.42
CA THR A 122 -13.21 7.84 10.37
C THR A 122 -13.34 8.34 8.93
N TRP A 123 -12.46 7.89 8.03
CA TRP A 123 -12.52 8.29 6.63
C TRP A 123 -13.80 7.80 5.94
N ILE A 124 -14.20 6.54 6.16
CA ILE A 124 -15.45 5.99 5.61
C ILE A 124 -16.65 6.81 6.07
N LYS A 125 -16.74 7.14 7.37
CA LYS A 125 -17.82 7.97 7.93
C LYS A 125 -17.85 9.35 7.27
N GLN A 126 -16.69 10.01 7.12
CA GLN A 126 -16.58 11.32 6.46
C GLN A 126 -17.06 11.27 4.99
N ILE A 127 -16.67 10.25 4.24
CA ILE A 127 -17.09 10.10 2.84
C ILE A 127 -18.59 9.81 2.74
N ARG A 128 -19.17 9.04 3.67
CA ARG A 128 -20.61 8.79 3.70
C ARG A 128 -21.43 10.04 3.96
N GLU A 129 -20.95 10.93 4.83
CA GLU A 129 -21.62 12.20 5.14
C GLU A 129 -21.46 13.23 4.03
N ASN A 130 -20.34 13.21 3.31
CA ASN A 130 -20.01 14.20 2.27
C ASN A 130 -19.26 13.56 1.09
N PRO A 131 -19.96 12.78 0.24
CA PRO A 131 -19.34 12.10 -0.87
C PRO A 131 -18.88 13.12 -1.92
N LYS A 132 -17.63 12.99 -2.40
CA LYS A 132 -17.07 13.90 -3.43
C LYS A 132 -17.37 13.47 -4.86
N VAL A 133 -17.92 12.27 -5.02
CA VAL A 133 -18.42 11.72 -6.27
C VAL A 133 -19.87 11.31 -6.03
N GLY A 134 -20.77 11.57 -6.99
CA GLY A 134 -22.21 11.33 -6.87
C GLY A 134 -22.54 9.95 -6.27
N SER A 135 -23.39 9.96 -5.24
CA SER A 135 -23.87 8.75 -4.55
C SER A 135 -24.80 7.95 -5.47
N ASN A 136 -24.24 7.00 -6.22
CA ASN A 136 -25.00 5.96 -6.91
C ASN A 136 -24.79 4.59 -6.21
N LEU A 137 -24.82 4.59 -4.87
CA LEU A 137 -24.94 3.38 -4.07
C LEU A 137 -26.28 3.39 -3.34
#